data_AF-A0A813FQQ3-F1
#
_entry.id   AF-A0A813FQQ3-F1
#
_cell.length_a   1.000
_cell.length_b   1.000
_cell.length_c   1.000
_cell.angle_alpha   90.00
_cell.angle_beta   90.00
_cell.angle_gamma   90.00
#
_symmetry.space_group_name_H-M   'P 1'
#
loop_
_entity.id
_entity.type
_entity.pdbx_description
1 polymer ?
#
loop_
_entity_poly.entity_id
_entity_poly.type
_entity_poly.pdbx_seq_one_letter_code
_entity_poly.pdbx_strand_id
1 'polypeptide(L)'
;MPSYDPWLSTTSDVVRGAIIPLSRAGDCGLAYANCLPGATASTSTTLPDCMVSHTWSALFLDLVAAVVADTLELGEHGKVAQRLAEPRGAQKLLQEVLRKSCQRYWICAFCVNQHAGICNGFGSEPTPRSDQHSRWDAGRRDTVTGGIFGLCSCSEPKYFDGPMCEMNKFDDMMGLLQHRQPNLRHLVAVDRRFELFSRAWCVAELVQSYLSNLPQTVLLLSNRALDVQAECLETYYFLATLTVLECKASREEDRLQILAKIPDVHEFDVQLQAVIFGSRGLLRKALAGFDRVDAAARAARRAASAAAASEGP
;
A
#
# COMPACT_ATOMS: atom_id res chain seq x y z
N MET A 1 11.95 17.70 0.39
CA MET A 1 11.60 17.54 1.81
C MET A 1 12.88 17.58 2.64
N PRO A 2 13.22 18.71 3.27
CA PRO A 2 14.44 18.84 4.08
C PRO A 2 14.51 17.90 5.29
N SER A 3 13.35 17.52 5.87
CA SER A 3 13.23 16.60 7.01
C SER A 3 13.27 15.12 6.63
N TYR A 4 13.46 14.76 5.36
CA TYR A 4 13.35 13.36 4.94
C TYR A 4 14.40 12.48 5.62
N ASP A 5 13.94 11.41 6.26
CA ASP A 5 14.76 10.34 6.82
C ASP A 5 14.25 9.00 6.25
N PRO A 6 15.08 8.22 5.52
CA PRO A 6 14.64 6.98 4.89
C PRO A 6 14.13 5.91 5.88
N TRP A 7 14.46 6.02 7.17
CA TRP A 7 14.07 5.05 8.20
C TRP A 7 12.89 5.50 9.06
N LEU A 8 12.42 6.73 8.87
CA LEU A 8 11.29 7.30 9.62
C LEU A 8 10.19 7.83 8.69
N SER A 9 10.55 8.51 7.61
CA SER A 9 9.59 9.14 6.70
C SER A 9 8.70 8.11 6.00
N THR A 10 7.41 8.25 6.27
CA THR A 10 6.33 7.50 5.65
C THR A 10 6.00 8.06 4.27
N THR A 11 5.23 7.31 3.50
CA THR A 11 4.70 7.81 2.23
C THR A 11 3.78 9.01 2.45
N SER A 12 3.03 9.05 3.56
CA SER A 12 2.22 10.22 3.95
C SER A 12 3.10 11.47 4.14
N ASP A 13 4.25 11.32 4.80
CA ASP A 13 5.18 12.44 4.99
C ASP A 13 5.72 12.96 3.66
N VAL A 14 6.09 12.05 2.75
CA VAL A 14 6.56 12.43 1.41
C VAL A 14 5.46 13.07 0.58
N VAL A 15 4.21 12.58 0.69
CA VAL A 15 3.06 13.20 0.02
C VAL A 15 2.89 14.66 0.46
N ARG A 16 2.88 14.90 1.76
CA ARG A 16 2.66 16.22 2.36
C ARG A 16 3.86 17.15 2.23
N GLY A 17 5.07 16.63 2.42
CA GLY A 17 6.32 17.40 2.49
C GLY A 17 7.10 17.52 1.17
N ALA A 18 6.72 16.77 0.13
CA ALA A 18 7.37 16.85 -1.19
C ALA A 18 6.37 16.84 -2.35
N ILE A 19 5.50 15.83 -2.45
CA ILE A 19 4.65 15.63 -3.64
C ILE A 19 3.72 16.84 -3.83
N ILE A 20 2.89 17.18 -2.84
CA ILE A 20 1.97 18.33 -2.91
C ILE A 20 2.72 19.66 -3.20
N PRO A 21 3.81 20.01 -2.48
CA PRO A 21 4.58 21.20 -2.81
C PRO A 21 5.14 21.22 -4.24
N LEU A 22 5.66 20.10 -4.72
CA LEU A 22 6.31 19.99 -6.03
C LEU A 22 5.31 19.87 -7.19
N SER A 23 4.07 19.47 -6.92
CA SER A 23 3.00 19.36 -7.92
C SER A 23 2.08 20.58 -7.99
N ARG A 24 2.42 21.67 -7.27
CA ARG A 24 1.68 22.93 -7.35
C ARG A 24 1.95 23.63 -8.68
N ALA A 25 0.89 24.05 -9.36
CA ALA A 25 0.96 24.77 -10.63
C ALA A 25 0.19 26.10 -10.51
N GLY A 26 0.90 27.16 -10.10
CA GLY A 26 0.29 28.46 -9.80
C GLY A 26 -0.69 28.35 -8.62
N ASP A 27 -1.95 28.72 -8.87
CA ASP A 27 -3.04 28.62 -7.89
C ASP A 27 -3.79 27.29 -7.94
N CYS A 28 -3.42 26.38 -8.83
CA CYS A 28 -3.99 25.04 -8.95
C CYS A 28 -2.96 23.98 -8.56
N GLY A 29 -3.32 22.71 -8.73
CA GLY A 29 -2.35 21.62 -8.60
C GLY A 29 -2.67 20.43 -9.48
N LEU A 30 -1.63 19.69 -9.82
CA LEU A 30 -1.71 18.54 -10.70
C LEU A 30 -1.36 17.26 -9.93
N ALA A 31 -1.64 16.10 -10.52
CA ALA A 31 -0.97 14.87 -10.10
C ALA A 31 0.54 15.03 -10.34
N TYR A 32 1.37 14.56 -9.38
CA TYR A 32 2.83 14.69 -9.48
C TYR A 32 3.41 14.00 -10.71
N ALA A 33 2.81 12.90 -11.15
CA ALA A 33 3.17 12.23 -12.40
C ALA A 33 3.12 13.16 -13.62
N ASN A 34 2.24 14.16 -13.63
CA ASN A 34 2.11 15.13 -14.72
C ASN A 34 3.21 16.20 -14.71
N CYS A 35 3.97 16.30 -13.61
CA CYS A 35 5.06 17.27 -13.46
C CYS A 35 6.42 16.68 -13.87
N LEU A 36 6.50 15.38 -14.16
CA LEU A 36 7.76 14.72 -14.49
C LEU A 36 8.24 15.09 -15.90
N PRO A 37 9.57 15.22 -16.12
CA PRO A 37 10.12 15.48 -17.45
C PRO A 37 9.66 14.42 -18.46
N GLY A 38 9.13 14.88 -19.60
CA GLY A 38 8.53 13.99 -20.61
C GLY A 38 7.03 13.77 -20.43
N ALA A 39 6.40 14.30 -19.37
CA ALA A 39 4.94 14.43 -19.24
C ALA A 39 4.39 15.51 -20.20
N THR A 40 4.45 15.31 -21.52
CA THR A 40 3.70 16.14 -22.46
C THR A 40 2.23 15.70 -22.47
N ALA A 41 1.33 16.54 -23.00
CA ALA A 41 -0.07 16.14 -23.18
C ALA A 41 -0.25 14.84 -24.00
N SER A 42 0.78 14.36 -24.73
CA SER A 42 0.77 13.07 -25.42
C SER A 42 1.28 11.89 -24.59
N THR A 43 2.04 12.08 -23.51
CA THR A 43 2.44 11.00 -22.58
C THR A 43 1.44 10.79 -21.44
N SER A 44 0.38 11.60 -21.36
CA SER A 44 -0.83 11.22 -20.60
C SER A 44 -1.57 10.03 -21.22
N THR A 45 -1.17 9.57 -22.41
CA THR A 45 -1.74 8.39 -23.09
C THR A 45 -1.00 7.09 -22.78
N THR A 46 0.18 7.17 -22.18
CA THR A 46 1.01 5.98 -21.93
C THR A 46 0.59 5.27 -20.65
N LEU A 47 -0.15 4.17 -20.81
CA LEU A 47 -0.67 3.37 -19.72
C LEU A 47 0.44 2.71 -18.89
N PRO A 48 0.28 2.59 -17.56
CA PRO A 48 1.22 1.83 -16.73
C PRO A 48 1.29 0.37 -17.16
N ASP A 49 2.41 -0.27 -16.89
CA ASP A 49 2.60 -1.71 -17.05
C ASP A 49 2.27 -2.44 -15.75
N CYS A 50 2.38 -1.74 -14.60
CA CYS A 50 2.16 -2.29 -13.27
C CYS A 50 1.39 -1.30 -12.38
N MET A 51 0.34 -1.77 -11.70
CA MET A 51 -0.28 -1.05 -10.58
C MET A 51 0.38 -1.45 -9.27
N VAL A 52 0.55 -0.51 -8.32
CA VAL A 52 1.15 -0.80 -7.01
C VAL A 52 0.15 -0.55 -5.88
N SER A 53 -0.13 -1.58 -5.09
CA SER A 53 -0.81 -1.44 -3.79
C SER A 53 0.22 -1.25 -2.69
N HIS A 54 0.01 -0.24 -1.86
CA HIS A 54 0.86 0.12 -0.73
C HIS A 54 0.07 0.89 0.34
N THR A 55 0.62 1.01 1.54
CA THR A 55 0.02 1.84 2.60
C THR A 55 0.78 3.15 2.75
N TRP A 56 0.04 4.20 3.11
CA TRP A 56 0.65 5.51 3.30
C TRP A 56 1.35 5.67 4.66
N SER A 57 0.98 4.85 5.65
CA SER A 57 1.66 4.77 6.95
C SER A 57 3.00 4.04 6.89
N ALA A 58 3.26 3.29 5.82
CA ALA A 58 4.56 2.63 5.62
C ALA A 58 5.65 3.60 5.19
N LEU A 59 6.89 3.22 5.47
CA LEU A 59 8.09 3.94 5.03
C LEU A 59 8.08 4.12 3.52
N PHE A 60 8.33 5.34 3.06
CA PHE A 60 8.45 5.62 1.63
C PHE A 60 9.63 4.88 1.01
N LEU A 61 10.70 4.67 1.79
CA LEU A 61 11.85 3.85 1.40
C LEU A 61 11.43 2.44 0.96
N ASP A 62 10.55 1.78 1.72
CA ASP A 62 10.14 0.41 1.44
C ASP A 62 9.29 0.32 0.17
N LEU A 63 8.41 1.31 -0.08
CA LEU A 63 7.66 1.43 -1.33
C LEU A 63 8.61 1.53 -2.54
N VAL A 64 9.57 2.45 -2.51
CA VAL A 64 10.53 2.62 -3.61
C VAL A 64 11.42 1.39 -3.75
N ALA A 65 11.86 0.80 -2.64
CA ALA A 65 12.64 -0.43 -2.63
C ALA A 65 11.88 -1.59 -3.28
N ALA A 66 10.58 -1.72 -3.02
CA ALA A 66 9.75 -2.75 -3.64
C ALA A 66 9.68 -2.57 -5.16
N VAL A 67 9.43 -1.35 -5.65
CA VAL A 67 9.39 -1.07 -7.10
C VAL A 67 10.75 -1.35 -7.77
N VAL A 68 11.84 -0.96 -7.13
CA VAL A 68 13.20 -1.21 -7.64
C VAL A 68 13.52 -2.70 -7.62
N ALA A 69 13.22 -3.40 -6.53
CA ALA A 69 13.43 -4.84 -6.40
C ALA A 69 12.65 -5.62 -7.46
N ASP A 70 11.40 -5.23 -7.71
CA ASP A 70 10.53 -5.84 -8.73
C ASP A 70 11.07 -5.60 -10.15
N THR A 71 11.55 -4.38 -10.45
CA THR A 71 12.24 -4.07 -11.72
C THR A 71 13.54 -4.88 -11.91
N LEU A 72 14.23 -5.16 -10.81
CA LEU A 72 15.44 -5.99 -10.78
C LEU A 72 15.13 -7.49 -10.65
N GLU A 73 13.85 -7.89 -10.66
CA GLU A 73 13.37 -9.27 -10.56
C GLU A 73 13.83 -9.99 -9.27
N LEU A 74 13.94 -9.25 -8.17
CA LEU A 74 14.30 -9.75 -6.85
C LEU A 74 13.05 -10.19 -6.07
N GLY A 75 13.19 -11.24 -5.26
CA GLY A 75 12.08 -11.77 -4.45
C GLY A 75 11.85 -11.07 -3.10
N GLU A 76 12.72 -10.13 -2.72
CA GLU A 76 12.67 -9.38 -1.47
C GLU A 76 13.26 -7.99 -1.69
N HIS A 77 12.81 -6.99 -0.92
CA HIS A 77 13.28 -5.60 -1.08
C HIS A 77 14.20 -5.09 0.05
N GLY A 78 14.46 -5.87 1.11
CA GLY A 78 15.24 -5.39 2.26
C GLY A 78 16.66 -4.92 1.94
N LYS A 79 17.39 -5.69 1.12
CA LYS A 79 18.74 -5.27 0.66
C LYS A 79 18.68 -4.04 -0.27
N VAL A 80 17.61 -3.91 -1.04
CA VAL A 80 17.39 -2.73 -1.89
C VAL A 80 17.12 -1.50 -1.03
N ALA A 81 16.30 -1.62 0.02
CA ALA A 81 16.03 -0.55 0.98
C ALA A 81 17.31 -0.06 1.66
N GLN A 82 18.16 -0.97 2.16
CA GLN A 82 19.47 -0.61 2.75
C GLN A 82 20.34 0.19 1.76
N ARG A 83 20.41 -0.25 0.50
CA ARG A 83 21.17 0.47 -0.53
C ARG A 83 20.55 1.82 -0.90
N LEU A 84 19.22 1.93 -0.95
CA LEU A 84 18.51 3.18 -1.25
C LEU A 84 18.66 4.23 -0.14
N ALA A 85 18.81 3.80 1.12
CA ALA A 85 19.03 4.70 2.24
C ALA A 85 20.39 5.42 2.18
N GLU A 86 21.36 4.90 1.41
CA GLU A 86 22.68 5.49 1.22
C GLU A 86 22.78 6.20 -0.14
N PRO A 87 23.22 7.47 -0.22
CA PRO A 87 23.28 8.21 -1.50
C PRO A 87 24.06 7.49 -2.62
N ARG A 88 25.21 6.89 -2.26
CA ARG A 88 26.02 6.11 -3.22
C ARG A 88 25.33 4.81 -3.64
N GLY A 89 24.63 4.16 -2.71
CA GLY A 89 23.86 2.95 -2.99
C GLY A 89 22.67 3.22 -3.90
N ALA A 90 21.94 4.31 -3.64
CA ALA A 90 20.84 4.79 -4.47
C ALA A 90 21.30 5.13 -5.90
N GLN A 91 22.42 5.83 -6.04
CA GLN A 91 22.98 6.14 -7.37
C GLN A 91 23.35 4.87 -8.14
N LYS A 92 23.95 3.86 -7.49
CA LYS A 92 24.25 2.56 -8.12
C LYS A 92 22.98 1.82 -8.54
N LEU A 93 21.97 1.78 -7.68
CA LEU A 93 20.68 1.17 -8.00
C LEU A 93 20.00 1.85 -9.19
N LEU A 94 20.04 3.18 -9.27
CA LEU A 94 19.52 3.90 -10.42
C LEU A 94 20.21 3.45 -11.72
N GLN A 95 21.54 3.30 -11.71
CA GLN A 95 22.27 2.78 -12.87
C GLN A 95 21.92 1.32 -13.21
N GLU A 96 21.59 0.49 -12.24
CA GLU A 96 21.12 -0.88 -12.46
C GLU A 96 19.72 -0.90 -13.09
N VAL A 97 18.80 -0.08 -12.57
CA VAL A 97 17.43 0.08 -13.09
C VAL A 97 17.44 0.63 -14.52
N LEU A 98 18.27 1.63 -14.81
CA LEU A 98 18.37 2.22 -16.16
C LEU A 98 18.89 1.22 -17.23
N ARG A 99 19.49 0.10 -16.83
CA ARG A 99 19.91 -0.98 -17.74
C ARG A 99 18.80 -2.00 -18.01
N LYS A 100 17.69 -1.97 -17.26
CA LYS A 100 16.52 -2.81 -17.48
C LYS A 100 15.57 -2.14 -18.47
N SER A 101 14.65 -2.92 -19.03
CA SER A 101 13.53 -2.38 -19.82
C SER A 101 12.69 -1.44 -18.96
N CYS A 102 12.34 -0.27 -19.51
CA CYS A 102 11.48 0.69 -18.82
C CYS A 102 10.12 0.04 -18.50
N GLN A 103 9.81 -0.10 -17.21
CA GLN A 103 8.50 -0.48 -16.71
C GLN A 103 7.85 0.73 -16.05
N ARG A 104 6.58 0.97 -16.36
CA ARG A 104 5.83 2.10 -15.80
C ARG A 104 4.94 1.61 -14.68
N TYR A 105 5.05 2.27 -13.54
CA TYR A 105 4.29 1.96 -12.34
C TYR A 105 3.25 3.04 -12.08
N TRP A 106 2.02 2.62 -11.87
CA TRP A 106 0.98 3.48 -11.31
C TRP A 106 0.99 3.34 -9.80
N ILE A 107 1.23 4.46 -9.12
CA ILE A 107 1.30 4.54 -7.65
C ILE A 107 0.41 5.71 -7.24
N CYS A 108 -0.58 5.46 -6.40
CA CYS A 108 -1.63 6.44 -6.11
C CYS A 108 -1.05 7.76 -5.56
N ALA A 109 0.02 7.70 -4.76
CA ALA A 109 0.71 8.89 -4.23
C ALA A 109 1.21 9.84 -5.33
N PHE A 110 1.61 9.33 -6.50
CA PHE A 110 2.11 10.13 -7.62
C PHE A 110 1.04 10.39 -8.69
N CYS A 111 0.16 9.43 -8.94
CA CYS A 111 -0.76 9.45 -10.08
C CYS A 111 -2.12 10.09 -9.77
N VAL A 112 -2.52 10.14 -8.50
CA VAL A 112 -3.75 10.83 -8.09
C VAL A 112 -3.44 12.31 -7.84
N ASN A 113 -4.34 13.21 -8.27
CA ASN A 113 -4.20 14.63 -7.98
C ASN A 113 -4.44 14.93 -6.48
N GLN A 114 -3.34 14.97 -5.72
CA GLN A 114 -3.38 15.23 -4.28
C GLN A 114 -3.93 16.62 -3.93
N HIS A 115 -3.88 17.56 -4.88
CA HIS A 115 -4.51 18.87 -4.71
C HIS A 115 -6.02 18.81 -4.83
N ALA A 116 -6.58 17.92 -5.64
CA ALA A 116 -8.02 17.73 -5.74
C ALA A 116 -8.61 16.91 -4.57
N GLY A 117 -7.77 16.34 -3.71
CA GLY A 117 -8.19 15.60 -2.52
C GLY A 117 -7.80 16.31 -1.23
N ILE A 118 -6.56 16.11 -0.79
CA ILE A 118 -6.20 16.26 0.62
C ILE A 118 -5.36 17.50 0.94
N CYS A 119 -4.88 18.27 -0.04
CA CYS A 119 -3.80 19.23 0.19
C CYS A 119 -4.09 20.39 1.17
N ASN A 120 -5.36 20.72 1.42
CA ASN A 120 -5.77 21.86 2.24
C ASN A 120 -6.38 21.46 3.60
N GLY A 121 -6.32 20.18 3.99
CA GLY A 121 -6.85 19.74 5.27
C GLY A 121 -6.50 18.31 5.64
N PHE A 122 -6.97 17.90 6.81
CA PHE A 122 -6.78 16.54 7.36
C PHE A 122 -8.11 15.81 7.58
N GLY A 123 -9.20 16.32 7.00
CA GLY A 123 -10.57 15.90 7.35
C GLY A 123 -11.03 16.46 8.69
N SER A 124 -12.28 16.16 9.05
CA SER A 124 -12.87 16.56 10.32
C SER A 124 -12.13 15.91 11.50
N GLU A 125 -11.92 16.68 12.56
CA GLU A 125 -11.32 16.16 13.79
C GLU A 125 -12.28 15.13 14.43
N PRO A 126 -11.85 13.87 14.67
CA PRO A 126 -12.67 12.88 15.34
C PRO A 126 -12.87 13.18 16.83
N THR A 127 -13.78 12.46 17.47
CA THR A 127 -14.02 12.56 18.92
C THR A 127 -12.70 12.42 19.71
N PRO A 128 -12.37 13.38 20.59
CA PRO A 128 -11.13 13.33 21.37
C PRO A 128 -10.99 12.01 22.15
N ARG A 129 -9.75 11.52 22.27
CA ARG A 129 -9.40 10.27 22.98
C ARG A 129 -9.98 8.98 22.36
N SER A 130 -10.46 9.02 21.12
CA SER A 130 -10.77 7.83 20.35
C SER A 130 -9.54 7.33 19.57
N ASP A 131 -9.53 6.04 19.20
CA ASP A 131 -8.52 5.49 18.28
C ASP A 131 -8.46 6.25 16.95
N GLN A 132 -9.61 6.77 16.49
CA GLN A 132 -9.69 7.59 15.28
C GLN A 132 -8.97 8.92 15.46
N HIS A 133 -9.10 9.55 16.64
CA HIS A 133 -8.38 10.79 16.96
C HIS A 133 -6.88 10.59 16.99
N SER A 134 -6.39 9.50 17.60
CA SER A 134 -4.95 9.19 17.59
C SER A 134 -4.39 8.99 16.18
N ARG A 135 -5.13 8.32 15.29
CA ARG A 135 -4.74 8.15 13.88
C ARG A 135 -4.78 9.46 13.10
N TRP A 136 -5.80 10.28 13.33
CA TRP A 136 -5.93 11.60 12.72
C TRP A 136 -4.79 12.54 13.15
N ASP A 137 -4.45 12.56 14.45
CA ASP A 137 -3.35 13.36 14.98
C ASP A 137 -1.99 12.89 14.46
N ALA A 138 -1.79 11.57 14.37
CA ALA A 138 -0.58 11.01 13.76
C ALA A 138 -0.49 11.39 12.27
N GLY A 139 -1.59 11.30 11.52
CA GLY A 139 -1.62 11.55 10.08
C GLY A 139 -1.40 13.01 9.66
N ARG A 140 -1.55 13.97 10.59
CA ARG A 140 -1.27 15.39 10.34
C ARG A 140 0.14 15.83 10.74
N ARG A 141 0.93 14.94 11.34
CA ARG A 141 2.28 15.25 11.83
C ARG A 141 3.34 14.58 10.98
N ASP A 142 4.42 15.31 10.72
CA ASP A 142 5.64 14.77 10.13
C ASP A 142 6.28 13.82 11.13
N THR A 143 6.47 12.56 10.73
CA THR A 143 6.98 11.52 11.64
C THR A 143 8.42 11.73 12.11
N VAL A 144 9.20 12.56 11.41
CA VAL A 144 10.60 12.87 11.76
C VAL A 144 10.64 14.03 12.74
N THR A 145 9.87 15.09 12.48
CA THR A 145 9.94 16.34 13.26
C THR A 145 8.88 16.45 14.36
N GLY A 146 7.80 15.67 14.27
CA GLY A 146 6.59 15.77 15.10
C GLY A 146 5.72 17.01 14.82
N GLY A 147 6.18 17.88 13.92
CA GLY A 147 5.50 19.11 13.54
C GLY A 147 4.26 18.84 12.68
N ILE A 148 3.25 19.72 12.77
CA ILE A 148 2.05 19.62 11.94
C ILE A 148 2.39 20.08 10.51
N PHE A 149 1.94 19.34 9.50
CA PHE A 149 2.14 19.72 8.11
C PHE A 149 1.45 21.05 7.78
N GLY A 150 2.12 21.89 7.00
CA GLY A 150 1.52 23.08 6.41
C GLY A 150 0.40 22.71 5.43
N LEU A 151 -0.64 23.54 5.40
CA LEU A 151 -1.75 23.38 4.45
C LEU A 151 -1.46 24.13 3.15
N CYS A 152 -1.84 23.53 2.04
CA CYS A 152 -1.72 24.16 0.73
C CYS A 152 -2.84 25.19 0.53
N SER A 153 -2.46 26.40 0.10
CA SER A 153 -3.35 27.52 -0.22
C SER A 153 -3.83 27.55 -1.68
N CYS A 154 -3.78 26.43 -2.40
CA CYS A 154 -4.26 26.40 -3.79
C CYS A 154 -5.80 26.43 -3.84
N SER A 155 -6.32 26.95 -4.94
CA SER A 155 -7.75 27.04 -5.26
C SER A 155 -8.30 25.80 -5.96
N GLU A 156 -7.51 24.73 -6.09
CA GLU A 156 -7.95 23.46 -6.68
C GLU A 156 -9.22 22.94 -5.97
N PRO A 157 -10.33 22.67 -6.68
CA PRO A 157 -11.53 22.12 -6.08
C PRO A 157 -11.28 20.78 -5.38
N LYS A 158 -11.95 20.55 -4.24
CA LYS A 158 -11.80 19.30 -3.49
C LYS A 158 -12.95 18.35 -3.80
N TYR A 159 -12.61 17.14 -4.23
CA TYR A 159 -13.56 16.08 -4.54
C TYR A 159 -13.28 14.87 -3.65
N PHE A 160 -14.19 14.61 -2.73
CA PHE A 160 -14.11 13.47 -1.81
C PHE A 160 -15.11 12.36 -2.16
N ASP A 161 -16.06 12.65 -3.04
CA ASP A 161 -17.06 11.72 -3.55
C ASP A 161 -17.50 12.11 -4.98
N GLY A 162 -18.45 11.34 -5.52
CA GLY A 162 -19.03 11.63 -6.83
C GLY A 162 -18.11 11.35 -8.02
N PRO A 163 -18.47 11.83 -9.22
CA PRO A 163 -17.81 11.47 -10.46
C PRO A 163 -16.38 12.03 -10.61
N MET A 164 -16.08 13.14 -9.93
CA MET A 164 -14.81 13.85 -10.01
C MET A 164 -13.78 13.42 -8.95
N CYS A 165 -14.20 12.65 -7.93
CA CYS A 165 -13.28 12.12 -6.94
C CYS A 165 -12.45 10.98 -7.55
N GLU A 166 -11.14 11.15 -7.69
CA GLU A 166 -10.27 10.08 -8.23
C GLU A 166 -10.11 8.90 -7.24
N MET A 167 -10.20 9.18 -5.93
CA MET A 167 -9.92 8.20 -4.86
C MET A 167 -10.98 7.10 -4.76
N ASN A 168 -12.21 7.33 -5.23
CA ASN A 168 -13.27 6.32 -5.22
C ASN A 168 -13.35 5.51 -6.53
N LYS A 169 -12.43 5.77 -7.49
CA LYS A 169 -12.42 5.19 -8.84
C LYS A 169 -11.32 4.17 -9.07
N PHE A 170 -10.75 3.60 -8.01
CA PHE A 170 -9.65 2.63 -8.18
C PHE A 170 -10.13 1.37 -8.90
N ASP A 171 -11.34 0.88 -8.63
CA ASP A 171 -11.94 -0.25 -9.36
C ASP A 171 -12.12 0.06 -10.85
N ASP A 172 -12.65 1.25 -11.17
CA ASP A 172 -12.84 1.72 -12.55
C ASP A 172 -11.50 1.87 -13.27
N MET A 173 -10.48 2.39 -12.57
CA MET A 173 -9.12 2.53 -13.07
C MET A 173 -8.50 1.17 -13.35
N MET A 174 -8.64 0.20 -12.44
CA MET A 174 -8.17 -1.17 -12.64
C MET A 174 -8.84 -1.82 -13.84
N GLY A 175 -10.16 -1.71 -13.97
CA GLY A 175 -10.91 -2.23 -15.11
C GLY A 175 -10.48 -1.60 -16.44
N LEU A 176 -10.29 -0.28 -16.46
CA LEU A 176 -9.81 0.45 -17.65
C LEU A 176 -8.38 0.03 -18.03
N LEU A 177 -7.48 -0.05 -17.06
CA LEU A 177 -6.10 -0.47 -17.31
C LEU A 177 -6.05 -1.90 -17.82
N GLN A 178 -6.81 -2.82 -17.22
CA GLN A 178 -6.86 -4.20 -17.67
C GLN A 178 -7.35 -4.31 -19.12
N HIS A 179 -8.36 -3.52 -19.48
CA HIS A 179 -8.90 -3.50 -20.83
C HIS A 179 -7.91 -2.95 -21.86
N ARG A 180 -7.12 -1.93 -21.49
CA ARG A 180 -6.27 -1.20 -22.44
C ARG A 180 -4.78 -1.61 -22.41
N GLN A 181 -4.34 -2.31 -21.36
CA GLN A 181 -2.98 -2.80 -21.18
C GLN A 181 -3.02 -4.33 -21.02
N PRO A 182 -2.82 -5.10 -22.11
CA PRO A 182 -2.93 -6.56 -22.11
C PRO A 182 -1.98 -7.28 -21.12
N ASN A 183 -0.86 -6.65 -20.78
CA ASN A 183 0.15 -7.19 -19.87
C ASN A 183 0.18 -6.48 -18.51
N LEU A 184 -0.94 -5.86 -18.11
CA LEU A 184 -1.03 -5.20 -16.82
C LEU A 184 -0.78 -6.22 -15.71
N ARG A 185 0.11 -5.86 -14.78
CA ARG A 185 0.39 -6.64 -13.58
C ARG A 185 0.13 -5.81 -12.33
N HIS A 186 0.15 -6.47 -11.18
CA HIS A 186 -0.11 -5.86 -9.88
C HIS A 186 1.03 -6.18 -8.91
N LEU A 187 1.72 -5.16 -8.43
CA LEU A 187 2.73 -5.27 -7.38
C LEU A 187 2.12 -4.95 -6.02
N VAL A 188 2.29 -5.85 -5.07
CA VAL A 188 1.86 -5.70 -3.68
C VAL A 188 3.11 -5.42 -2.84
N ALA A 189 3.31 -4.15 -2.49
CA ALA A 189 4.42 -3.70 -1.66
C ALA A 189 4.02 -3.80 -0.17
N VAL A 190 4.36 -4.92 0.46
CA VAL A 190 3.95 -5.20 1.85
C VAL A 190 4.88 -4.48 2.81
N ASP A 191 4.30 -3.68 3.70
CA ASP A 191 5.05 -2.99 4.73
C ASP A 191 5.53 -3.93 5.85
N ARG A 192 6.49 -3.45 6.65
CA ARG A 192 7.15 -4.25 7.69
C ARG A 192 6.19 -4.81 8.75
N ARG A 193 5.02 -4.21 8.92
CA ARG A 193 4.00 -4.58 9.90
C ARG A 193 2.81 -5.31 9.28
N PHE A 194 2.85 -5.58 7.97
CA PHE A 194 1.74 -6.16 7.21
C PHE A 194 0.46 -5.33 7.30
N GLU A 195 0.56 -4.02 7.61
CA GLU A 195 -0.58 -3.12 7.71
C GLU A 195 -1.37 -3.02 6.39
N LEU A 196 -0.74 -3.28 5.24
CA LEU A 196 -1.40 -3.38 3.93
C LEU A 196 -2.64 -4.25 3.98
N PHE A 197 -2.55 -5.41 4.62
CA PHE A 197 -3.66 -6.34 4.73
C PHE A 197 -4.76 -5.84 5.67
N SER A 198 -4.49 -4.85 6.52
CA SER A 198 -5.51 -4.19 7.35
C SER A 198 -6.14 -2.98 6.68
N ARG A 199 -5.80 -2.63 5.43
CA ARG A 199 -6.35 -1.47 4.72
C ARG A 199 -7.45 -1.90 3.76
N ALA A 200 -8.66 -1.36 3.95
CA ALA A 200 -9.84 -1.80 3.21
C ALA A 200 -9.66 -1.62 1.69
N TRP A 201 -9.10 -0.50 1.26
CA TRP A 201 -8.76 -0.25 -0.15
C TRP A 201 -7.74 -1.27 -0.69
N CYS A 202 -6.64 -1.50 0.03
CA CYS A 202 -5.61 -2.43 -0.44
C CYS A 202 -6.17 -3.85 -0.57
N VAL A 203 -6.95 -4.31 0.41
CA VAL A 203 -7.58 -5.64 0.37
C VAL A 203 -8.58 -5.75 -0.79
N ALA A 204 -9.37 -4.73 -1.05
CA ALA A 204 -10.26 -4.70 -2.22
C ALA A 204 -9.47 -4.80 -3.54
N GLU A 205 -8.37 -4.05 -3.69
CA GLU A 205 -7.47 -4.13 -4.85
C GLU A 205 -6.86 -5.52 -5.01
N LEU A 206 -6.47 -6.18 -3.90
CA LEU A 206 -5.93 -7.54 -3.93
C LEU A 206 -6.92 -8.55 -4.48
N VAL A 207 -8.16 -8.53 -3.98
CA VAL A 207 -9.23 -9.44 -4.42
C VAL A 207 -9.66 -9.12 -5.84
N GLN A 208 -9.85 -7.85 -6.19
CA GLN A 208 -10.21 -7.43 -7.54
C GLN A 208 -9.17 -7.90 -8.57
N SER A 209 -7.88 -7.68 -8.31
CA SER A 209 -6.80 -8.17 -9.19
C SER A 209 -6.84 -9.68 -9.39
N TYR A 210 -7.09 -10.43 -8.30
CA TYR A 210 -7.18 -11.89 -8.36
C TYR A 210 -8.35 -12.38 -9.20
N LEU A 211 -9.54 -11.83 -8.98
CA LEU A 211 -10.75 -12.16 -9.76
C LEU A 211 -10.60 -11.77 -11.23
N SER A 212 -9.90 -10.66 -11.50
CA SER A 212 -9.53 -10.21 -12.83
C SER A 212 -8.39 -11.02 -13.48
N ASN A 213 -7.81 -12.02 -12.81
CA ASN A 213 -6.63 -12.76 -13.29
C ASN A 213 -5.41 -11.88 -13.62
N LEU A 214 -5.28 -10.71 -12.97
CA LEU A 214 -4.07 -9.90 -13.11
C LEU A 214 -2.90 -10.62 -12.43
N PRO A 215 -1.73 -10.75 -13.10
CA PRO A 215 -0.54 -11.31 -12.46
C PRO A 215 -0.13 -10.47 -11.24
N GLN A 216 -0.18 -11.08 -10.06
CA GLN A 216 0.21 -10.44 -8.81
C GLN A 216 1.62 -10.89 -8.36
N THR A 217 2.47 -9.91 -8.06
CA THR A 217 3.78 -10.10 -7.41
C THR A 217 3.71 -9.47 -6.02
N VAL A 218 4.12 -10.20 -4.99
CA VAL A 218 4.28 -9.66 -3.64
C VAL A 218 5.75 -9.47 -3.34
N LEU A 219 6.13 -8.29 -2.85
CA LEU A 219 7.45 -8.07 -2.30
C LEU A 219 7.38 -7.77 -0.80
N LEU A 220 8.14 -8.55 -0.05
CA LEU A 220 8.33 -8.42 1.39
C LEU A 220 9.70 -7.82 1.67
N LEU A 221 9.87 -7.22 2.85
CA LEU A 221 11.18 -6.80 3.33
C LEU A 221 12.15 -7.99 3.36
N SER A 222 11.68 -9.10 3.90
CA SER A 222 12.33 -10.41 3.88
C SER A 222 11.30 -11.51 4.09
N ASN A 223 11.49 -12.67 3.47
CA ASN A 223 10.66 -13.85 3.69
C ASN A 223 10.78 -14.38 5.13
N ARG A 224 11.83 -14.00 5.88
CA ARG A 224 11.96 -14.32 7.30
C ARG A 224 10.82 -13.78 8.15
N ALA A 225 10.14 -12.73 7.71
CA ALA A 225 8.97 -12.19 8.42
C ALA A 225 7.78 -13.17 8.44
N LEU A 226 7.79 -14.19 7.58
CA LEU A 226 6.82 -15.28 7.51
C LEU A 226 7.45 -16.62 7.90
N ASP A 227 8.65 -16.60 8.49
CA ASP A 227 9.29 -17.81 8.97
C ASP A 227 8.53 -18.35 10.19
N VAL A 228 7.69 -19.35 9.97
CA VAL A 228 6.93 -20.00 11.05
C VAL A 228 7.80 -20.86 11.96
N GLN A 229 9.11 -21.00 11.68
CA GLN A 229 10.09 -21.52 12.64
C GLN A 229 10.53 -20.45 13.64
N ALA A 230 10.41 -19.16 13.30
CA ALA A 230 10.50 -18.11 14.29
C ALA A 230 9.34 -18.27 15.28
N GLU A 231 9.61 -18.10 16.56
CA GLU A 231 8.64 -18.34 17.64
C GLU A 231 7.42 -17.39 17.61
N CYS A 232 7.38 -16.43 16.66
CA CYS A 232 6.32 -15.44 16.49
C CYS A 232 5.35 -15.84 15.35
N LEU A 233 4.22 -16.45 15.72
CA LEU A 233 3.13 -16.78 14.78
C LEU A 233 2.12 -15.64 14.60
N GLU A 234 2.36 -14.46 15.21
CA GLU A 234 1.40 -13.35 15.24
C GLU A 234 1.02 -12.89 13.83
N THR A 235 2.00 -12.73 12.93
CA THR A 235 1.73 -12.33 11.54
C THR A 235 0.91 -13.38 10.80
N TYR A 236 1.21 -14.66 11.00
CA TYR A 236 0.44 -15.73 10.36
C TYR A 236 -1.01 -15.74 10.88
N TYR A 237 -1.21 -15.64 12.20
CA TYR A 237 -2.53 -15.59 12.82
C TYR A 237 -3.33 -14.40 12.29
N PHE A 238 -2.73 -13.20 12.31
CA PHE A 238 -3.34 -11.98 11.77
C PHE A 238 -3.82 -12.15 10.32
N LEU A 239 -2.98 -12.73 9.45
CA LEU A 239 -3.34 -12.96 8.05
C LEU A 239 -4.42 -14.04 7.89
N ALA A 240 -4.38 -15.10 8.71
CA ALA A 240 -5.33 -16.21 8.66
C ALA A 240 -6.72 -15.86 9.21
N THR A 241 -6.80 -14.90 10.14
CA THR A 241 -8.06 -14.42 10.72
C THR A 241 -8.54 -13.11 10.09
N LEU A 242 -7.88 -12.64 9.03
CA LEU A 242 -8.19 -11.37 8.39
C LEU A 242 -9.60 -11.38 7.80
N THR A 243 -10.38 -10.36 8.14
CA THR A 243 -11.69 -10.05 7.55
C THR A 243 -11.72 -8.62 7.03
N VAL A 244 -12.40 -8.40 5.91
CA VAL A 244 -12.59 -7.06 5.35
C VAL A 244 -13.36 -6.14 6.29
N LEU A 245 -14.18 -6.68 7.19
CA LEU A 245 -14.92 -5.89 8.18
C LEU A 245 -14.00 -5.18 9.16
N GLU A 246 -12.88 -5.78 9.53
CA GLU A 246 -11.91 -5.20 10.47
C GLU A 246 -10.89 -4.28 9.79
N CYS A 247 -10.94 -4.20 8.45
CA CYS A 247 -10.07 -3.34 7.68
C CYS A 247 -10.38 -1.85 7.92
N LYS A 248 -9.32 -1.05 7.84
CA LYS A 248 -9.28 0.37 8.18
C LYS A 248 -9.18 1.22 6.91
N ALA A 249 -9.80 2.39 6.94
CA ALA A 249 -9.55 3.46 5.99
C ALA A 249 -9.17 4.74 6.75
N SER A 250 -8.62 5.72 6.03
CA SER A 250 -8.29 7.02 6.62
C SER A 250 -9.54 7.79 7.04
N ARG A 251 -10.65 7.56 6.34
CA ARG A 251 -11.98 8.07 6.64
C ARG A 251 -12.97 6.92 6.76
N GLU A 252 -13.92 7.02 7.68
CA GLU A 252 -14.91 5.97 7.86
C GLU A 252 -15.84 5.85 6.64
N GLU A 253 -16.17 6.99 6.00
CA GLU A 253 -17.01 6.98 4.80
C GLU A 253 -16.39 6.13 3.67
N ASP A 254 -15.07 6.20 3.50
CA ASP A 254 -14.35 5.42 2.49
C ASP A 254 -14.45 3.91 2.77
N ARG A 255 -14.30 3.50 4.04
CA ARG A 255 -14.48 2.11 4.47
C ARG A 255 -15.90 1.64 4.17
N LEU A 256 -16.91 2.43 4.52
CA LEU A 256 -18.31 2.10 4.27
C LEU A 256 -18.63 1.99 2.78
N GLN A 257 -18.04 2.85 1.94
CA GLN A 257 -18.19 2.77 0.48
C GLN A 257 -17.60 1.48 -0.10
N ILE A 258 -16.44 1.03 0.39
CA ILE A 258 -15.87 -0.26 -0.04
C ILE A 258 -16.76 -1.41 0.40
N LEU A 259 -17.16 -1.43 1.68
CA LEU A 259 -18.02 -2.49 2.22
C LEU A 259 -19.37 -2.57 1.48
N ALA A 260 -19.94 -1.42 1.09
CA ALA A 260 -21.17 -1.38 0.31
C ALA A 260 -21.03 -1.97 -1.11
N LYS A 261 -19.81 -2.05 -1.66
CA LYS A 261 -19.54 -2.70 -2.94
C LYS A 261 -19.37 -4.22 -2.83
N ILE A 262 -19.24 -4.76 -1.61
CA ILE A 262 -19.03 -6.18 -1.35
C ILE A 262 -20.41 -6.83 -1.13
N PRO A 263 -20.91 -7.66 -2.06
CA PRO A 263 -22.25 -8.24 -1.95
C PRO A 263 -22.35 -9.25 -0.80
N ASP A 264 -21.30 -10.05 -0.61
CA ASP A 264 -21.18 -11.05 0.44
C ASP A 264 -19.78 -10.96 1.06
N VAL A 265 -19.75 -10.54 2.34
CA VAL A 265 -18.51 -10.39 3.11
C VAL A 265 -17.83 -11.73 3.34
N HIS A 266 -18.60 -12.80 3.59
CA HIS A 266 -18.02 -14.11 3.85
C HIS A 266 -17.37 -14.67 2.58
N GLU A 267 -18.04 -14.55 1.44
CA GLU A 267 -17.46 -14.94 0.16
C GLU A 267 -16.20 -14.13 -0.14
N PHE A 268 -16.23 -12.81 0.11
CA PHE A 268 -15.08 -11.95 -0.07
C PHE A 268 -13.90 -12.36 0.82
N ASP A 269 -14.15 -12.69 2.10
CA ASP A 269 -13.11 -13.14 3.02
C ASP A 269 -12.52 -14.50 2.59
N VAL A 270 -13.35 -15.42 2.07
CA VAL A 270 -12.87 -16.68 1.48
C VAL A 270 -11.97 -16.40 0.26
N GLN A 271 -12.37 -15.47 -0.60
CA GLN A 271 -11.57 -15.06 -1.76
C GLN A 271 -10.25 -14.42 -1.30
N LEU A 272 -10.27 -13.55 -0.30
CA LEU A 272 -9.08 -12.94 0.29
C LEU A 272 -8.12 -13.99 0.84
N GLN A 273 -8.62 -14.99 1.56
CA GLN A 273 -7.80 -16.11 2.03
C GLN A 273 -7.19 -16.91 0.86
N ALA A 274 -7.92 -17.08 -0.25
CA ALA A 274 -7.38 -17.67 -1.47
C ALA A 274 -6.30 -16.80 -2.13
N VAL A 275 -6.45 -15.46 -2.12
CA VAL A 275 -5.42 -14.53 -2.60
C VAL A 275 -4.15 -14.63 -1.77
N ILE A 276 -4.25 -14.68 -0.45
CA ILE A 276 -3.07 -14.70 0.44
C ILE A 276 -2.39 -16.07 0.41
N PHE A 277 -3.15 -17.14 0.69
CA PHE A 277 -2.60 -18.47 0.97
C PHE A 277 -2.83 -19.49 -0.12
N GLY A 278 -3.64 -19.21 -1.15
CA GLY A 278 -4.00 -20.16 -2.20
C GLY A 278 -2.79 -20.75 -2.94
N SER A 279 -3.02 -21.80 -3.73
CA SER A 279 -1.97 -22.42 -4.56
C SER A 279 -1.31 -21.42 -5.53
N ARG A 280 -2.08 -20.42 -5.97
CA ARG A 280 -1.63 -19.28 -6.78
C ARG A 280 -1.49 -17.99 -5.96
N GLY A 281 -1.63 -18.07 -4.65
CA GLY A 281 -1.66 -16.93 -3.75
C GLY A 281 -0.33 -16.19 -3.66
N LEU A 282 -0.38 -15.02 -3.03
CA LEU A 282 0.74 -14.09 -2.85
C LEU A 282 1.88 -14.77 -2.10
N LEU A 283 1.57 -15.43 -0.97
CA LEU A 283 2.58 -15.96 -0.05
C LEU A 283 3.04 -17.37 -0.39
N ARG A 284 2.64 -17.93 -1.55
CA ARG A 284 2.94 -19.33 -1.90
C ARG A 284 4.43 -19.68 -1.87
N LYS A 285 5.31 -18.74 -2.26
CA LYS A 285 6.76 -18.96 -2.29
C LYS A 285 7.36 -18.83 -0.88
N ALA A 286 6.91 -17.83 -0.12
CA ALA A 286 7.36 -17.63 1.25
C ALA A 286 6.95 -18.78 2.17
N LEU A 287 5.82 -19.43 1.86
CA LEU A 287 5.28 -20.58 2.61
C LEU A 287 5.57 -21.93 1.94
N ALA A 288 6.33 -21.97 0.85
CA ALA A 288 6.67 -23.22 0.15
C ALA A 288 7.56 -24.09 1.04
N GLY A 289 7.10 -25.29 1.38
CA GLY A 289 7.77 -26.20 2.31
C GLY A 289 7.03 -26.38 3.65
N PHE A 290 5.95 -25.62 3.88
CA PHE A 290 5.04 -25.85 5.00
C PHE A 290 3.78 -26.54 4.48
N ASP A 291 3.57 -27.80 4.88
CA ASP A 291 2.28 -28.45 4.66
C ASP A 291 1.22 -27.60 5.38
N ARG A 292 0.22 -27.13 4.63
CA ARG A 292 -0.88 -26.30 5.15
C ARG A 292 -1.52 -26.93 6.40
N VAL A 293 -1.53 -28.26 6.46
CA VAL A 293 -2.02 -29.06 7.58
C VAL A 293 -1.10 -28.95 8.80
N ASP A 294 0.21 -28.89 8.61
CA ASP A 294 1.20 -28.88 9.69
C ASP A 294 1.33 -27.51 10.35
N ALA A 295 1.20 -26.43 9.57
CA ALA A 295 1.11 -25.06 10.08
C ALA A 295 -0.22 -24.83 10.82
N ALA A 296 -1.35 -25.24 10.22
CA ALA A 296 -2.66 -25.16 10.86
C ALA A 296 -2.74 -26.01 12.14
N ALA A 297 -2.22 -27.25 12.13
CA ALA A 297 -2.22 -28.11 13.30
C ALA A 297 -1.31 -27.59 14.42
N ARG A 298 -0.17 -26.96 14.09
CA ARG A 298 0.69 -26.33 15.11
C ARG A 298 0.08 -25.05 15.68
N ALA A 299 -0.54 -24.21 14.86
CA ALA A 299 -1.27 -23.04 15.31
C ALA A 299 -2.46 -23.41 16.21
N ALA A 300 -3.26 -24.41 15.80
CA ALA A 300 -4.38 -24.92 16.60
C ALA A 300 -3.92 -25.50 17.95
N ARG A 301 -2.84 -26.28 17.98
CA ARG A 301 -2.28 -26.83 19.23
C ARG A 301 -1.82 -25.75 20.20
N ARG A 302 -1.24 -24.65 19.70
CA ARG A 302 -0.78 -23.55 20.55
C ARG A 302 -1.94 -22.65 21.01
N ALA A 303 -2.93 -22.39 20.16
CA ALA A 303 -4.15 -21.70 20.56
C ALA A 303 -4.89 -22.46 21.66
N ALA A 304 -5.00 -23.79 21.55
CA ALA A 304 -5.56 -24.64 22.60
C ALA A 304 -4.72 -24.62 23.89
N SER A 305 -3.39 -24.57 23.79
CA SER A 305 -2.50 -24.50 24.96
C SER A 305 -2.55 -23.14 25.66
N ALA A 306 -2.70 -22.05 24.90
CA ALA A 306 -2.86 -20.70 25.43
C ALA A 306 -4.22 -20.51 26.09
N ALA A 307 -5.29 -21.04 25.49
CA ALA A 307 -6.63 -21.06 26.08
C ALA A 307 -6.64 -21.86 27.40
N ALA A 308 -5.98 -23.02 27.44
CA ALA A 308 -5.84 -23.82 28.65
C ALA A 308 -5.00 -23.13 29.74
N ALA A 309 -4.01 -22.30 29.35
CA ALA A 309 -3.21 -21.51 30.30
C ALA A 309 -3.95 -20.28 30.83
N SER A 310 -4.93 -19.75 30.11
CA SER A 310 -5.83 -18.70 30.57
C SER A 310 -6.99 -19.21 31.45
N GLU A 311 -7.16 -20.52 31.58
CA GLU A 311 -8.27 -21.17 32.30
C GLU A 311 -7.86 -21.87 33.60
N GLY A 312 -6.75 -21.50 34.26
CA GLY A 312 -6.55 -22.02 35.62
C GLY A 312 -5.54 -21.30 36.52
N PRO A 313 -5.76 -21.33 37.85
CA PRO A 313 -7.01 -21.27 38.60
C PRO A 313 -7.38 -19.85 39.05
#